data_AF-A0AAW3UYG9-F1
#
_entry.id   AF-A0AAW3UYG9-F1
#
_cell.length_a   1.000
_cell.length_b   1.000
_cell.length_c   1.000
_cell.angle_alpha   90.00
_cell.angle_beta   90.00
_cell.angle_gamma   90.00
#
_symmetry.space_group_name_H-M   'P 1'
#
loop_
_entity.id
_entity.type
_entity.pdbx_description
1 polymer ?
#
loop_
_entity_poly.entity_id
_entity_poly.type
_entity_poly.pdbx_seq_one_letter_code
_entity_poly.pdbx_strand_id
1 'polypeptide(L)'
;METHLLAILNSLAWTQGVDVASAVPFDALEQSAREILRDGIETLAARGVIATPHFAIGDPLDHIPFFARELKADLVVVGHRRSGPVRRWWSGKNDRLLLDRVSCAVLVAMDPEHANAHDPAETLSAHT
;
A
#
# COMPACT_ATOMS: atom_id res chain seq x y z
N MET A 1 -7.15 -19.15 12.07
CA MET A 1 -6.49 -18.28 11.09
C MET A 1 -6.30 -16.94 11.77
N GLU A 2 -5.06 -16.55 12.03
CA GLU A 2 -4.74 -15.24 12.61
C GLU A 2 -4.65 -14.23 11.47
N THR A 3 -5.38 -13.12 11.56
CA THR A 3 -5.36 -12.06 10.55
C THR A 3 -4.76 -10.81 11.16
N HIS A 4 -3.90 -10.14 10.41
CA HIS A 4 -3.26 -8.91 10.82
C HIS A 4 -3.53 -7.83 9.79
N LEU A 5 -3.82 -6.62 10.25
CA LEU A 5 -3.96 -5.44 9.39
C LEU A 5 -2.85 -4.46 9.72
N LEU A 6 -2.00 -4.16 8.75
CA LEU A 6 -0.85 -3.28 8.90
C LEU A 6 -1.07 -1.98 8.14
N ALA A 7 -1.00 -0.85 8.85
CA ALA A 7 -0.93 0.48 8.26
C ALA A 7 0.49 1.05 8.42
N ILE A 8 1.07 1.54 7.32
CA ILE A 8 2.42 2.11 7.31
C ILE A 8 2.34 3.54 6.79
N LEU A 9 2.70 4.49 7.65
CA LEU A 9 2.83 5.87 7.26
C LEU A 9 4.21 6.10 6.65
N ASN A 10 4.24 6.40 5.34
CA ASN A 10 5.50 6.59 4.62
C ASN A 10 6.14 7.95 4.95
N SER A 11 7.31 7.92 5.59
CA SER A 11 8.07 9.11 5.99
C SER A 11 8.95 9.72 4.88
N LEU A 12 8.99 9.10 3.68
CA LEU A 12 9.86 9.55 2.57
C LEU A 12 9.64 11.01 2.10
N ALA A 13 8.55 11.67 2.51
CA ALA A 13 8.31 13.09 2.20
C ALA A 13 9.19 14.07 3.02
N TRP A 14 9.85 13.64 4.09
CA TRP A 14 10.47 14.56 5.05
C TRP A 14 12.01 14.59 5.00
N THR A 15 12.65 13.57 4.41
CA THR A 15 14.12 13.49 4.29
C THR A 15 14.68 14.28 3.11
N GLN A 16 13.83 14.88 2.26
CA GLN A 16 14.24 15.61 1.05
C GLN A 16 13.93 17.11 1.10
N GLY A 17 14.05 17.78 2.26
CA GLY A 17 14.18 19.24 2.35
C GLY A 17 13.27 20.09 1.45
N VAL A 18 11.99 19.71 1.30
CA VAL A 18 11.02 20.43 0.46
C VAL A 18 10.26 21.43 1.33
N ASP A 19 10.14 22.63 0.78
CA ASP A 19 9.68 23.91 1.35
C ASP A 19 8.47 23.83 2.31
N VAL A 20 8.59 24.47 3.47
CA VAL A 20 7.72 24.35 4.65
C VAL A 20 6.40 25.16 4.52
N ALA A 21 5.94 25.42 3.30
CA ALA A 21 4.81 26.32 3.05
C ALA A 21 3.43 25.64 3.11
N SER A 22 3.33 24.32 3.30
CA SER A 22 2.03 23.62 3.43
C SER A 22 2.12 22.34 4.27
N ALA A 23 2.86 22.36 5.38
CA ALA A 23 3.05 21.17 6.22
C ALA A 23 1.77 20.84 6.99
N VAL A 24 1.02 19.83 6.52
CA VAL A 24 0.08 19.11 7.41
C VAL A 24 0.91 18.62 8.60
N PRO A 25 0.53 18.95 9.86
CA PRO A 25 1.27 18.49 11.02
C PRO A 25 1.41 16.96 11.00
N PHE A 26 2.60 16.45 11.33
CA PHE A 26 2.84 15.01 11.38
C PHE A 26 1.79 14.29 12.24
N ASP A 27 1.45 14.87 13.38
CA ASP A 27 0.43 14.35 14.30
C ASP A 27 -0.94 14.19 13.61
N ALA A 28 -1.32 15.13 12.74
CA ALA A 28 -2.58 15.05 11.99
C ALA A 28 -2.54 13.91 10.97
N LEU A 29 -1.40 13.72 10.30
CA LEU A 29 -1.21 12.63 9.34
C LEU A 29 -1.16 11.25 10.02
N GLU A 30 -0.47 11.16 11.16
CA GLU A 30 -0.48 9.96 12.01
C GLU A 30 -1.90 9.64 12.49
N GLN A 31 -2.62 10.64 13.01
CA GLN A 31 -3.99 10.49 13.47
C GLN A 31 -4.91 9.98 12.35
N SER A 32 -4.86 10.60 11.17
CA SER A 32 -5.63 10.13 10.01
C SER A 32 -5.27 8.69 9.61
N ALA A 33 -4.00 8.32 9.65
CA ALA A 33 -3.57 6.96 9.32
C ALA A 33 -4.05 5.92 10.36
N ARG A 34 -4.10 6.30 11.64
CA ARG A 34 -4.66 5.48 12.72
C ARG A 34 -6.18 5.34 12.61
N GLU A 35 -6.88 6.39 12.20
CA GLU A 35 -8.32 6.34 11.93
C GLU A 35 -8.62 5.39 10.77
N ILE A 36 -7.87 5.49 9.66
CA ILE A 36 -7.98 4.55 8.53
C ILE A 36 -7.74 3.10 8.98
N LEU A 37 -6.76 2.86 9.85
CA LEU A 37 -6.49 1.54 10.41
C LEU A 37 -7.69 1.02 11.22
N ARG A 38 -8.26 1.85 12.10
CA ARG A 38 -9.45 1.51 12.90
C ARG A 38 -10.64 1.18 11.99
N ASP A 39 -10.94 2.04 11.04
CA ASP A 39 -12.05 1.85 10.10
C ASP A 39 -11.87 0.56 9.28
N GLY A 40 -10.62 0.24 8.93
CA GLY A 40 -10.25 -1.03 8.29
C GLY A 40 -10.53 -2.26 9.17
N ILE A 41 -10.20 -2.21 10.46
CA ILE A 41 -10.53 -3.27 11.42
C ILE A 41 -12.05 -3.46 11.53
N GLU A 42 -12.81 -2.37 11.68
CA GLU A 42 -14.27 -2.41 11.77
C GLU A 42 -14.89 -2.99 10.49
N THR A 43 -14.37 -2.61 9.32
CA THR A 43 -14.81 -3.12 8.02
C THR A 43 -14.54 -4.63 7.88
N LEU A 44 -13.39 -5.10 8.33
CA LEU A 44 -13.06 -6.53 8.34
C LEU A 44 -13.96 -7.30 9.30
N ALA A 45 -14.17 -6.78 10.51
CA ALA A 45 -15.01 -7.39 11.52
C ALA A 45 -16.47 -7.53 11.05
N ALA A 46 -17.01 -6.50 10.39
CA ALA A 46 -18.34 -6.53 9.79
C ALA A 46 -18.50 -7.61 8.70
N ARG A 47 -17.40 -8.11 8.14
CA ARG A 47 -17.35 -9.19 7.15
C ARG A 47 -16.96 -10.55 7.75
N GLY A 48 -16.91 -10.65 9.08
CA GLY A 48 -16.55 -11.87 9.79
C GLY A 48 -15.05 -12.14 9.89
N VAL A 49 -14.20 -11.16 9.60
CA VAL A 49 -12.74 -11.28 9.70
C VAL A 49 -12.25 -10.48 10.90
N ILE A 50 -11.84 -11.17 11.97
CA ILE A 50 -11.22 -10.53 13.13
C ILE A 50 -9.72 -10.38 12.87
N ALA A 51 -9.23 -9.14 12.85
CA ALA A 51 -7.83 -8.82 12.59
C ALA A 51 -7.19 -8.05 13.75
N THR A 52 -5.91 -8.31 14.01
CA THR A 52 -5.10 -7.52 14.95
C THR A 52 -4.48 -6.31 14.22
N PRO A 53 -4.71 -5.08 14.70
CA PRO A 53 -4.13 -3.89 14.07
C PRO A 53 -2.64 -3.73 14.40
N HIS A 54 -1.87 -3.28 13.41
CA HIS A 54 -0.47 -2.89 13.53
C HIS A 54 -0.25 -1.55 12.83
N PHE A 55 0.56 -0.69 13.43
CA PHE A 55 0.90 0.62 12.88
C PHE A 55 2.41 0.83 12.87
N ALA A 56 2.94 1.37 11.78
CA ALA A 56 4.35 1.70 11.63
C ALA A 56 4.56 3.01 10.87
N ILE A 57 5.71 3.64 11.07
CA ILE A 57 6.15 4.85 10.35
C ILE A 57 7.50 4.52 9.71
N GLY A 58 7.60 4.65 8.38
CA GLY A 58 8.84 4.34 7.65
C GLY A 58 8.60 3.83 6.23
N ASP A 59 9.62 3.22 5.61
CA ASP A 59 9.52 2.63 4.26
C ASP A 59 8.72 1.31 4.32
N PRO A 60 7.62 1.17 3.57
CA PRO A 60 6.89 -0.08 3.45
C PRO A 60 7.74 -1.27 2.99
N LEU A 61 8.78 -1.04 2.18
CA LEU A 61 9.70 -2.09 1.74
C LEU A 61 10.60 -2.63 2.87
N ASP A 62 10.67 -1.94 4.00
CA ASP A 62 11.39 -2.39 5.19
C ASP A 62 10.42 -2.97 6.23
N HIS A 63 9.26 -2.32 6.43
CA HIS A 63 8.29 -2.74 7.44
C HIS A 63 7.45 -3.96 7.03
N ILE A 64 7.02 -4.11 5.78
CA ILE A 64 6.23 -5.28 5.37
C ILE A 64 7.01 -6.58 5.59
N PRO A 65 8.28 -6.72 5.13
CA PRO A 65 9.09 -7.89 5.43
C PRO A 65 9.34 -8.12 6.91
N PHE A 66 9.56 -7.05 7.68
CA PHE A 66 9.73 -7.13 9.13
C PHE A 66 8.51 -7.76 9.81
N PHE A 67 7.31 -7.22 9.54
CA PHE A 67 6.07 -7.74 10.14
C PHE A 67 5.73 -9.14 9.62
N ALA A 68 5.97 -9.44 8.33
CA ALA A 68 5.76 -10.78 7.80
C ALA A 68 6.59 -11.83 8.55
N ARG A 69 7.86 -11.51 8.86
CA ARG A 69 8.74 -12.38 9.66
C ARG A 69 8.30 -12.46 11.13
N GLU A 70 8.04 -11.31 11.75
CA GLU A 70 7.73 -11.24 13.19
C GLU A 70 6.41 -11.93 13.53
N LEU A 71 5.41 -11.75 12.69
CA LEU A 71 4.09 -12.36 12.82
C LEU A 71 4.03 -13.77 12.21
N LYS A 72 5.14 -14.25 11.62
CA LYS A 72 5.23 -15.54 10.90
C LYS A 72 4.11 -15.70 9.87
N ALA A 73 3.81 -14.63 9.15
CA ALA A 73 2.74 -14.62 8.15
C ALA A 73 3.09 -15.55 6.98
N ASP A 74 2.15 -16.42 6.61
CA ASP A 74 2.26 -17.30 5.44
C ASP A 74 1.73 -16.64 4.15
N LEU A 75 0.92 -15.58 4.30
CA LEU A 75 0.35 -14.79 3.21
C LEU A 75 0.33 -13.28 3.55
N VAL A 76 0.88 -12.48 2.64
CA VAL A 76 0.71 -11.02 2.63
C VAL A 76 -0.30 -10.65 1.54
N VAL A 77 -1.34 -9.91 1.90
CA VAL A 77 -2.32 -9.36 0.96
C VAL A 77 -2.11 -7.87 0.81
N VAL A 78 -1.91 -7.41 -0.43
CA VAL A 78 -1.77 -5.98 -0.75
C VAL A 78 -2.79 -5.57 -1.80
N GLY A 79 -3.41 -4.41 -1.61
CA GLY A 79 -4.27 -3.80 -2.62
C GLY A 79 -3.47 -3.07 -3.68
N HIS A 80 -3.83 -3.23 -4.95
CA HIS A 80 -3.28 -2.49 -6.07
C HIS A 80 -4.34 -1.65 -6.79
N ARG A 81 -4.02 -0.38 -7.00
CA ARG A 81 -4.72 0.48 -7.95
C ARG A 81 -3.79 0.72 -9.14
N ARG A 82 -4.29 0.62 -10.38
CA ARG A 82 -3.49 0.78 -11.62
C ARG A 82 -2.75 2.12 -11.72
N SER A 83 -3.27 3.15 -11.06
CA SER A 83 -2.70 4.50 -10.92
C SER A 83 -1.99 4.75 -9.58
N GLY A 84 -1.94 3.76 -8.70
CA GLY A 84 -1.46 3.88 -7.33
C GLY A 84 0.06 3.74 -7.16
N PRO A 85 0.62 4.30 -6.06
CA PRO A 85 2.06 4.29 -5.77
C PRO A 85 2.66 2.89 -5.61
N VAL A 86 1.82 1.89 -5.32
CA VAL A 86 2.19 0.49 -5.10
C VAL A 86 2.63 -0.26 -6.38
N ARG A 87 2.38 0.27 -7.59
CA ARG A 87 2.84 -0.36 -8.86
C ARG A 87 4.35 -0.58 -8.89
N ARG A 88 5.08 0.33 -8.24
CA ARG A 88 6.54 0.42 -8.29
C ARG A 88 7.22 -0.62 -7.40
N TRP A 89 6.52 -1.13 -6.37
CA TRP A 89 7.12 -1.96 -5.33
C TRP A 89 7.22 -3.44 -5.68
N TRP A 90 6.51 -3.92 -6.72
CA TRP A 90 6.56 -5.33 -7.13
C TRP A 90 6.71 -5.57 -8.65
N SER A 91 6.60 -4.53 -9.49
CA SER A 91 6.61 -4.68 -10.97
C SER A 91 7.73 -3.93 -11.70
N GLY A 92 8.73 -3.41 -10.97
CA GLY A 92 9.82 -2.59 -11.53
C GLY A 92 11.12 -3.34 -11.86
N LYS A 93 12.00 -2.71 -12.65
CA LYS A 93 13.35 -3.21 -13.01
C LYS A 93 14.44 -2.94 -11.94
N ASN A 94 14.05 -2.56 -10.73
CA ASN A 94 15.00 -2.28 -9.64
C ASN A 94 15.00 -3.42 -8.61
N ASP A 95 16.19 -3.70 -8.10
CA ASP A 95 16.65 -4.56 -6.99
C ASP A 95 15.94 -4.42 -5.62
N ARG A 96 14.79 -3.75 -5.54
CA ARG A 96 14.04 -3.47 -4.31
C ARG A 96 12.59 -3.93 -4.39
N LEU A 97 12.34 -5.09 -4.99
CA LEU A 97 10.98 -5.64 -5.05
C LEU A 97 10.59 -6.22 -3.68
N LEU A 98 9.36 -5.95 -3.25
CA LEU A 98 8.80 -6.56 -2.05
C LEU A 98 8.89 -8.09 -2.08
N LEU A 99 8.69 -8.67 -3.27
CA LEU A 99 8.76 -10.11 -3.54
C LEU A 99 10.13 -10.72 -3.21
N ASP A 100 11.21 -9.94 -3.33
CA ASP A 100 12.57 -10.42 -3.00
C ASP A 100 12.85 -10.37 -1.49
N ARG A 101 11.99 -9.68 -0.71
CA ARG A 101 12.22 -9.41 0.71
C ARG A 101 11.31 -10.21 1.64
N VAL A 102 10.19 -10.72 1.15
CA VAL A 102 9.28 -11.56 1.94
C VAL A 102 9.53 -13.04 1.65
N SER A 103 9.47 -13.88 2.70
CA SER A 103 9.63 -15.33 2.59
C SER A 103 8.31 -16.09 2.46
N CYS A 104 7.21 -15.40 2.19
CA CYS A 104 5.86 -15.94 2.20
C CYS A 104 5.08 -15.58 0.93
N ALA A 105 3.89 -16.17 0.77
CA ALA A 105 3.06 -15.90 -0.39
C ALA A 105 2.61 -14.43 -0.42
N VAL A 106 2.49 -13.85 -1.60
CA VAL A 106 1.97 -12.49 -1.79
C VAL A 106 0.77 -12.53 -2.73
N LEU A 107 -0.37 -12.08 -2.24
CA LEU A 107 -1.58 -11.87 -3.03
C LEU A 107 -1.75 -10.37 -3.32
N VAL A 108 -1.81 -10.03 -4.60
CA VAL A 108 -2.10 -8.68 -5.06
C VAL A 108 -3.56 -8.59 -5.48
N ALA A 109 -4.38 -7.92 -4.66
CA ALA A 109 -5.78 -7.69 -4.97
C ALA A 109 -5.92 -6.45 -5.87
N MET A 110 -6.35 -6.65 -7.11
CA MET A 110 -6.55 -5.60 -8.10
C MET A 110 -8.01 -5.11 -8.05
N ASP A 111 -8.23 -3.81 -8.09
CA ASP A 111 -9.57 -3.24 -8.29
C ASP A 111 -9.95 -3.30 -9.79
N PRO A 112 -10.99 -4.06 -10.18
CA PRO A 112 -11.39 -4.22 -11.58
C PRO A 112 -12.09 -2.98 -12.17
N GLU A 113 -12.64 -2.08 -11.36
CA GLU A 113 -13.52 -0.99 -11.82
C GLU A 113 -12.80 0.11 -12.63
N HIS A 114 -11.47 0.15 -12.62
CA HIS A 114 -10.67 1.12 -13.39
C HIS A 114 -9.95 0.51 -14.60
N ALA A 115 -10.29 -0.72 -15.00
CA ALA A 115 -9.72 -1.35 -16.20
C ALA A 115 -10.39 -0.89 -17.51
N ASN A 116 -11.54 -0.20 -17.44
CA ASN A 116 -12.36 0.17 -18.61
C ASN A 116 -12.35 1.67 -18.96
N ALA A 117 -11.48 2.49 -18.37
CA ALA A 117 -11.19 3.82 -18.92
C ALA A 117 -10.22 3.67 -20.10
N HIS A 118 -10.72 3.11 -21.20
CA HIS A 118 -10.04 3.14 -22.50
C HIS A 118 -10.08 4.59 -22.99
N ASP A 119 -8.91 5.20 -23.15
CA ASP A 119 -8.73 6.51 -23.74
C ASP A 119 -9.22 6.48 -25.20
N PRO A 120 -10.24 7.27 -25.62
CA PRO A 120 -10.71 7.29 -27.01
C PRO A 120 -9.71 7.92 -28.00
N ALA A 121 -8.48 8.25 -27.59
CA ALA A 121 -7.56 9.05 -28.39
C ALA A 121 -6.66 8.28 -29.39
N GLU A 122 -6.73 6.94 -29.47
CA GLU A 122 -5.95 6.17 -30.46
C GLU A 122 -6.82 5.62 -31.61
N THR A 123 -7.61 6.47 -32.27
CA THR A 123 -8.04 6.19 -33.66
C THR A 123 -8.31 7.50 -34.42
N LEU A 124 -7.29 8.32 -34.70
CA LEU A 124 -7.26 9.11 -35.94
C LEU A 124 -5.89 9.71 -36.27
N SER A 125 -5.26 9.16 -37.32
CA SER A 125 -4.44 9.84 -38.35
C SER A 125 -3.16 9.11 -38.70
N ALA A 126 -3.31 8.00 -39.41
CA ALA A 126 -2.48 7.74 -40.57
C ALA A 126 -3.44 7.70 -41.76
N HIS A 127 -3.35 8.70 -42.65
CA HIS A 127 -3.69 8.67 -44.09
C HIS A 127 -3.77 10.11 -44.62
N THR A 128 -2.66 10.62 -45.17
CA THR A 128 -2.53 11.11 -46.56
C THR A 128 -1.09 11.57 -46.75
#